data_AF-A0A2V6SLI3-F1
#
_entry.id   AF-A0A2V6SLI3-F1
#
_cell.length_a   1.000
_cell.length_b   1.000
_cell.length_c   1.000
_cell.angle_alpha   90.00
_cell.angle_beta   90.00
_cell.angle_gamma   90.00
#
_symmetry.space_group_name_H-M   'P 1'
#
loop_
_entity.id
_entity.type
_entity.pdbx_description
1 polymer ?
#
loop_
_entity_poly.entity_id
_entity_poly.type
_entity_poly.pdbx_seq_one_letter_code
_entity_poly.pdbx_strand_id
1 'polypeptide(L)'
;MRPTGIERDTIHDLAYYEAVPYLLVMESVERQGEWLRRAEYPELPGCAAEAPSAVEALENLEHERRRVLRQLWDRGVSIPVPRPPLLASRKT
;
A
#
# COMPACT_ATOMS: atom_id res chain seq x y z
N MET A 1 23.40 21.73 25.54
CA MET A 1 23.03 21.65 24.11
C MET A 1 22.55 20.23 23.84
N ARG A 2 21.26 20.02 23.56
CA ARG A 2 20.73 18.73 23.09
C ARG A 2 20.70 18.74 21.56
N PRO A 3 21.17 17.70 20.89
CA PRO A 3 20.40 17.07 19.84
C PRO A 3 19.38 16.14 20.50
N THR A 4 18.12 16.43 20.22
CA THR A 4 16.90 15.71 20.57
C THR A 4 16.79 14.39 19.81
N GLY A 5 16.26 13.36 20.48
CA GLY A 5 15.59 12.23 19.83
C GLY A 5 16.49 11.26 19.09
N ILE A 6 17.14 10.33 19.81
CA ILE A 6 17.55 9.07 19.22
C ILE A 6 16.28 8.22 19.11
N GLU A 7 15.54 8.37 18.01
CA GLU A 7 14.63 7.31 17.57
C GLU A 7 15.49 6.07 17.38
N ARG A 8 15.20 5.05 18.18
CA ARG A 8 15.88 3.75 18.09
C ARG A 8 15.65 3.24 16.68
N ASP A 9 16.72 2.97 15.93
CA ASP A 9 16.70 2.26 14.65
C ASP A 9 15.94 0.95 14.84
N THR A 10 14.63 1.01 14.60
CA THR A 10 13.78 -0.15 14.66
C THR A 10 13.87 -0.73 13.27
N ILE A 11 14.69 -1.76 13.09
CA ILE A 11 14.77 -2.46 11.81
C ILE A 11 13.39 -3.07 11.58
N HIS A 12 12.58 -2.40 10.77
CA HIS A 12 11.26 -2.86 10.34
C HIS A 12 11.46 -3.90 9.24
N ASP A 13 10.81 -5.07 9.37
CA ASP A 13 10.78 -6.10 8.33
C ASP A 13 9.68 -5.82 7.29
N LEU A 14 9.54 -6.66 6.26
CA LEU A 14 8.48 -6.46 5.26
C LEU A 14 7.07 -6.46 5.88
N ALA A 15 6.84 -7.32 6.89
CA ALA A 15 5.54 -7.47 7.51
C ALA A 15 5.06 -6.18 8.18
N TYR A 16 5.99 -5.38 8.72
CA TYR A 16 5.71 -4.02 9.19
C TYR A 16 5.08 -3.15 8.08
N TYR A 17 5.67 -3.14 6.89
CA TYR A 17 5.18 -2.31 5.76
C TYR A 17 3.89 -2.84 5.14
N GLU A 18 3.69 -4.16 5.14
CA GLU A 18 2.45 -4.79 4.67
C GLU A 18 1.24 -4.46 5.55
N ALA A 19 1.48 -4.14 6.83
CA ALA A 19 0.47 -3.75 7.80
C ALA A 19 0.14 -2.24 7.81
N VAL A 20 0.83 -1.43 7.00
CA VAL A 20 0.52 0.01 6.83
C VAL A 20 -0.84 0.19 6.14
N PRO A 21 -1.79 0.94 6.74
CA PRO A 21 -3.10 1.15 6.14
C PRO A 21 -3.05 2.27 5.09
N TYR A 22 -2.78 1.91 3.84
CA TYR A 22 -2.79 2.85 2.71
C TYR A 22 -4.21 3.29 2.34
N LEU A 23 -4.36 4.49 1.76
CA LEU A 23 -5.64 5.05 1.33
C LEU A 23 -6.14 4.27 0.11
N LEU A 24 -7.26 3.56 0.21
CA LEU A 24 -7.93 2.97 -0.94
C LEU A 24 -8.77 4.03 -1.65
N VAL A 25 -8.52 4.26 -2.93
CA VAL A 25 -9.41 5.01 -3.82
C VAL A 25 -10.04 4.05 -4.83
N MET A 26 -11.34 4.16 -5.01
CA MET A 26 -12.12 3.38 -5.97
C MET A 26 -12.97 4.33 -6.80
N GLU A 27 -12.80 4.28 -8.12
CA GLU A 27 -13.50 5.14 -9.06
C GLU A 27 -14.02 4.32 -10.26
N SER A 28 -15.06 4.84 -10.92
CA SER A 28 -15.50 4.28 -12.21
C SER A 28 -14.81 5.07 -13.32
N VAL A 29 -14.14 4.36 -14.24
CA VAL A 29 -13.41 4.97 -15.34
C VAL A 29 -13.90 4.39 -16.67
N GLU A 30 -13.94 5.22 -17.70
CA GLU A 30 -14.22 4.77 -19.06
C GLU A 30 -12.89 4.43 -19.78
N ARG A 31 -12.85 3.28 -20.46
CA ARG A 31 -11.76 2.80 -21.29
C ARG A 31 -12.32 2.26 -22.59
N GLN A 32 -12.04 2.93 -23.71
CA GLN A 32 -12.44 2.47 -25.04
C GLN A 32 -13.96 2.17 -25.16
N GLY A 33 -14.81 2.94 -24.45
CA GLY A 33 -16.25 2.75 -24.41
C GLY A 33 -16.76 1.75 -23.36
N GLU A 34 -15.86 1.10 -22.62
CA GLU A 34 -16.21 0.21 -21.51
C GLU A 34 -16.04 0.91 -20.16
N TRP A 35 -16.99 0.68 -19.25
CA TRP A 35 -16.92 1.19 -17.87
C TRP A 35 -16.26 0.16 -16.97
N LEU A 36 -15.11 0.52 -16.41
CA LEU A 36 -14.35 -0.29 -15.46
C LEU A 36 -14.37 0.34 -14.07
N ARG A 37 -14.00 -0.46 -13.09
CA ARG A 37 -13.65 -0.03 -11.74
C ARG A 37 -12.14 0.03 -11.64
N ARG A 38 -11.63 1.22 -11.33
CA ARG A 38 -10.22 1.45 -11.05
C ARG A 38 -10.04 1.58 -9.55
N ALA A 39 -9.19 0.74 -9.00
CA ALA A 39 -8.76 0.76 -7.61
C ALA A 39 -7.30 1.19 -7.54
N GLU A 40 -6.94 2.05 -6.58
CA GLU A 40 -5.55 2.46 -6.37
C GLU A 40 -5.19 2.67 -4.90
N TYR A 41 -3.90 2.54 -4.62
CA TYR A 41 -3.25 3.09 -3.44
C TYR A 41 -2.37 4.25 -3.88
N PRO A 42 -2.85 5.51 -3.87
CA PRO A 42 -2.13 6.64 -4.44
C PRO A 42 -0.85 6.99 -3.65
N GLU A 43 -0.77 6.54 -2.41
CA GLU A 43 0.42 6.64 -1.56
C GLU A 43 1.54 5.67 -1.99
N LEU A 44 1.24 4.69 -2.86
CA LEU A 44 2.20 3.75 -3.44
C LEU A 44 2.31 3.99 -4.95
N PRO A 45 3.43 4.57 -5.44
CA PRO A 45 3.56 4.95 -6.84
C PRO A 45 3.29 3.80 -7.82
N GLY A 46 2.31 3.99 -8.71
CA GLY A 46 1.94 3.00 -9.72
C GLY A 46 1.15 1.80 -9.19
N CYS A 47 0.71 1.81 -7.93
CA CYS A 47 -0.10 0.75 -7.36
C CYS A 47 -1.59 0.96 -7.69
N ALA A 48 -2.01 0.45 -8.85
CA ALA A 48 -3.40 0.53 -9.30
C ALA A 48 -3.79 -0.74 -10.07
N ALA A 49 -5.09 -1.03 -10.11
CA ALA A 49 -5.67 -2.09 -10.93
C ALA A 49 -7.03 -1.66 -11.48
N GLU A 50 -7.39 -2.17 -12.65
CA GLU A 50 -8.68 -1.94 -13.30
C GLU A 50 -9.35 -3.30 -13.56
N ALA A 51 -10.66 -3.40 -13.31
CA ALA A 51 -11.47 -4.56 -13.65
C ALA A 51 -12.95 -4.17 -13.82
N PRO A 52 -13.78 -4.98 -14.51
CA PRO A 52 -15.22 -4.71 -14.61
C PRO A 52 -15.92 -4.71 -13.23
N SER A 53 -15.46 -5.55 -12.31
CA SER A 53 -15.99 -5.66 -10.95
C SER A 53 -15.17 -4.87 -9.94
N ALA A 54 -15.83 -4.20 -8.99
CA ALA A 54 -15.15 -3.48 -7.90
C ALA A 54 -14.39 -4.43 -6.97
N VAL A 55 -14.93 -5.63 -6.73
CA VAL A 55 -14.28 -6.65 -5.90
C VAL A 55 -13.03 -7.18 -6.61
N GLU A 56 -13.15 -7.48 -7.91
CA GLU A 56 -12.02 -7.96 -8.72
C GLU A 56 -10.91 -6.90 -8.83
N ALA A 57 -11.28 -5.63 -9.02
CA ALA A 57 -10.32 -4.53 -9.04
C ALA A 57 -9.57 -4.42 -7.71
N LEU A 58 -10.26 -4.62 -6.58
CA LEU A 58 -9.64 -4.63 -5.25
C LEU A 58 -8.73 -5.85 -5.04
N GLU A 59 -9.14 -7.04 -5.46
CA GLU A 59 -8.31 -8.25 -5.39
C GLU A 59 -7.03 -8.10 -6.21
N ASN A 60 -7.15 -7.57 -7.43
CA ASN A 60 -6.02 -7.25 -8.30
C ASN A 60 -5.12 -6.16 -7.67
N LEU A 61 -5.71 -5.12 -7.08
CA LEU A 61 -4.96 -4.09 -6.37
C LEU A 61 -4.17 -4.65 -5.19
N GLU A 62 -4.73 -5.59 -4.42
CA GLU A 62 -4.01 -6.22 -3.31
C GLU A 62 -2.83 -7.08 -3.78
N HIS A 63 -2.94 -7.70 -4.96
CA HIS A 63 -1.81 -8.36 -5.60
C HIS A 63 -0.72 -7.35 -5.98
N GLU A 64 -1.11 -6.25 -6.64
CA GLU A 64 -0.20 -5.18 -7.05
C GLU A 64 0.47 -4.50 -5.84
N ARG A 65 -0.26 -4.32 -4.74
CA ARG A 65 0.29 -3.76 -3.49
C ARG A 65 1.44 -4.61 -2.97
N ARG A 66 1.25 -5.93 -2.85
CA ARG A 66 2.33 -6.83 -2.40
C ARG A 66 3.52 -6.80 -3.35
N ARG A 67 3.27 -6.79 -4.67
CA ARG A 67 4.30 -6.69 -5.70
C ARG A 67 5.11 -5.39 -5.56
N VAL A 68 4.46 -4.24 -5.44
CA VAL A 68 5.11 -2.92 -5.29
C VAL A 68 5.90 -2.84 -3.98
N LEU A 69 5.32 -3.24 -2.85
CA LEU A 69 6.01 -3.23 -1.56
C LEU A 69 7.25 -4.13 -1.57
N ARG A 70 7.16 -5.31 -2.18
CA ARG A 70 8.33 -6.20 -2.35
C ARG A 70 9.40 -5.55 -3.22
N GLN A 71 9.03 -4.95 -4.34
CA GLN A 71 9.99 -4.27 -5.21
C GLN A 71 10.69 -3.10 -4.53
N LEU A 72 9.98 -2.27 -3.77
CA LEU A 72 10.57 -1.16 -3.02
C LEU A 72 11.55 -1.69 -1.96
N TRP A 73 11.14 -2.72 -1.22
CA TRP A 73 11.97 -3.37 -0.22
C TRP A 73 13.26 -3.95 -0.79
N ASP A 74 13.15 -4.78 -1.85
CA ASP A 74 14.29 -5.46 -2.44
C ASP A 74 15.31 -4.47 -3.03
N ARG A 75 14.85 -3.28 -3.43
CA ARG A 75 15.69 -2.18 -3.95
C ARG A 75 16.24 -1.27 -2.86
N GLY A 76 15.87 -1.46 -1.60
CA GLY A 76 16.22 -0.56 -0.50
C GLY A 76 15.65 0.85 -0.65
N VAL A 77 14.57 1.01 -1.42
CA VAL A 77 13.87 2.30 -1.57
C VAL A 77 12.95 2.50 -0.38
N SER A 78 12.87 3.74 0.12
CA SER A 78 11.97 4.10 1.22
C SER A 78 10.53 3.75 0.88
N ILE A 79 9.88 2.94 1.73
CA ILE A 79 8.47 2.63 1.61
C ILE A 79 7.65 3.69 2.36
N PRO A 80 6.62 4.29 1.74
CA PRO A 80 5.77 5.28 2.40
C PRO A 80 5.05 4.70 3.63
N VAL A 81 5.08 5.42 4.76
CA VAL A 81 4.35 5.05 6.00
C VAL A 81 3.48 6.24 6.43
N PRO A 82 2.40 6.54 5.68
CA PRO A 82 1.54 7.71 5.96
C PRO A 82 0.76 7.56 7.27
N ARG A 83 0.53 6.32 7.69
CA ARG A 83 -0.15 5.95 8.93
C ARG A 83 0.64 4.81 9.59
N PRO A 84 0.69 4.75 10.93
CA PRO A 84 1.32 3.64 11.63
C PRO A 84 0.70 2.30 11.21
N PRO A 85 1.50 1.22 11.10
CA PRO A 85 0.96 -0.10 10.82
C PRO A 85 -0.10 -0.50 11.84
N LEU A 86 -1.13 -1.19 11.37
CA LEU A 86 -2.09 -1.83 12.25
C LEU A 86 -1.33 -2.90 13.03
N LEU A 87 -1.04 -2.62 14.31
CA LEU A 87 -0.54 -3.64 15.24
C LEU A 87 -1.50 -4.81 15.10
N ALA A 88 -1.00 -5.95 14.60
CA ALA A 88 -1.78 -7.17 14.51
C ALA A 88 -2.46 -7.32 15.87
N SER A 89 -3.79 -7.14 15.91
CA SER A 89 -4.52 -7.24 17.15
C SER A 89 -4.22 -8.63 17.64
N ARG A 90 -3.43 -8.73 18.71
CA ARG A 90 -3.16 -9.98 19.39
C ARG A 90 -4.55 -10.47 19.77
N LYS A 91 -5.08 -11.45 19.02
CA LYS A 91 -6.36 -12.08 19.35
C LYS A 91 -6.16 -12.68 20.74
N THR A 92 -6.65 -11.97 21.76
CA THR A 92 -6.89 -12.53 23.09
C THR A 92 -8.00 -13.56 23.01
#